data_AF-A0A495JVR9-F1
#
_entry.id   AF-A0A495JVR9-F1
#
_cell.length_a   1.000
_cell.length_b   1.000
_cell.length_c   1.000
_cell.angle_alpha   90.00
_cell.angle_beta   90.00
_cell.angle_gamma   90.00
#
_symmetry.space_group_name_H-M   'P 1'
#
loop_
_entity.id
_entity.type
_entity.pdbx_description
1 polymer ?
#
loop_
_entity_poly.entity_id
_entity_poly.type
_entity_poly.pdbx_seq_one_letter_code
_entity_poly.pdbx_strand_id
1 'polypeptide(L)'
;MSKLHFHSPFGEAALNGSEHAHFGALCTDMVIAMLGLGSPIAVKRIAKLLSPAVGQVPPAHQYQGWRRGVETSLVVGDDPFHWRGHPIASKPLLFNTALALGNDPIRLAARLYYQCEIHAWVDGPNRAWLADIMQDGLNRSVFRDGFWFNDGPDGPRRWSDQGWTQVIELLRARDDEPVVTSYSVEDQFPNRKAARWEPVIKPDWRPDWAYGDGANEWADMTAAGQEDYRDQHVEELWSEIPTARRWELGMAGLRGNPGRLELTPDDWDGFVFGHGLSVFDLLAHDRDARLEEAFAR
;
A
#
# COMPACT_ATOMS: atom_id res chain seq x y z
N MET A 1 -16.78 -4.07 -6.47
CA MET A 1 -15.76 -4.76 -5.66
C MET A 1 -14.41 -4.19 -6.06
N SER A 2 -13.50 -3.97 -5.11
CA SER A 2 -12.16 -3.47 -5.42
C SER A 2 -11.30 -4.50 -6.16
N LYS A 3 -10.26 -4.04 -6.84
CA LYS A 3 -9.33 -4.83 -7.66
C LYS A 3 -7.91 -4.32 -7.51
N LEU A 4 -6.93 -5.21 -7.50
CA LEU A 4 -5.51 -4.88 -7.64
C LEU A 4 -5.11 -5.15 -9.09
N HIS A 5 -4.90 -4.09 -9.87
CA HIS A 5 -4.57 -4.17 -11.28
C HIS A 5 -3.07 -4.28 -11.51
N PHE A 6 -2.71 -4.98 -12.59
CA PHE A 6 -1.38 -5.09 -13.17
C PHE A 6 -1.48 -4.59 -14.60
N HIS A 7 -0.93 -3.41 -14.85
CA HIS A 7 -0.99 -2.73 -16.14
C HIS A 7 0.30 -2.95 -16.91
N SER A 8 0.20 -3.21 -18.21
CA SER A 8 1.29 -3.06 -19.17
C SER A 8 0.81 -2.18 -20.33
N PRO A 9 1.70 -1.68 -21.21
CA PRO A 9 1.29 -0.89 -22.37
C PRO A 9 0.26 -1.58 -23.28
N PHE A 10 0.22 -2.92 -23.30
CA PHE A 10 -0.61 -3.71 -24.22
C PHE A 10 -1.52 -4.72 -23.52
N GLY A 11 -1.60 -4.71 -22.19
CA GLY A 11 -2.39 -5.69 -21.46
C GLY A 11 -2.68 -5.27 -20.02
N GLU A 12 -3.73 -5.85 -19.46
CA GLU A 12 -4.09 -5.67 -18.07
C GLU A 12 -4.58 -7.00 -17.50
N ALA A 13 -4.23 -7.27 -16.25
CA ALA A 13 -4.81 -8.34 -15.45
C ALA A 13 -5.08 -7.80 -14.05
N ALA A 14 -5.95 -8.45 -13.28
CA ALA A 14 -6.30 -7.95 -11.95
C ALA A 14 -6.58 -9.08 -10.97
N LEU A 15 -6.18 -8.86 -9.72
CA LEU A 15 -6.61 -9.65 -8.58
C LEU A 15 -7.89 -9.07 -7.98
N ASN A 16 -8.73 -9.93 -7.41
CA ASN A 16 -9.85 -9.47 -6.60
C ASN A 16 -9.34 -8.74 -5.35
N GLY A 17 -10.05 -7.68 -4.93
CA GLY A 17 -9.73 -6.93 -3.70
C GLY A 17 -9.79 -7.76 -2.42
N SER A 18 -10.47 -8.91 -2.44
CA SER A 18 -10.38 -9.89 -1.36
C SER A 18 -8.96 -10.42 -1.16
N GLU A 19 -8.17 -10.57 -2.23
CA GLU A 19 -6.76 -10.99 -2.16
C GLU A 19 -5.87 -9.91 -1.58
N HIS A 20 -6.10 -8.65 -1.98
CA HIS A 20 -5.47 -7.50 -1.33
C HIS A 20 -5.79 -7.46 0.18
N ALA A 21 -7.05 -7.63 0.57
CA ALA A 21 -7.44 -7.69 1.98
C ALA A 21 -6.76 -8.86 2.73
N HIS A 22 -6.57 -10.01 2.07
CA HIS A 22 -5.86 -11.15 2.63
C HIS A 22 -4.38 -10.84 2.88
N PHE A 23 -3.69 -10.12 2.00
CA PHE A 23 -2.30 -9.71 2.25
C PHE A 23 -2.18 -8.82 3.49
N GLY A 24 -3.10 -7.87 3.67
CA GLY A 24 -3.17 -7.04 4.87
C GLY A 24 -3.40 -7.86 6.14
N ALA A 25 -4.36 -8.79 6.10
CA ALA A 25 -4.64 -9.68 7.22
C ALA A 25 -3.44 -10.58 7.55
N LEU A 26 -2.81 -11.18 6.55
CA LEU A 26 -1.62 -12.03 6.70
C LEU A 26 -0.49 -11.30 7.43
N CYS A 27 -0.14 -10.09 6.98
CA CYS A 27 0.92 -9.30 7.62
C CYS A 27 0.56 -8.91 9.06
N THR A 28 -0.72 -8.57 9.29
CA THR A 28 -1.21 -8.16 10.61
C THR A 28 -1.22 -9.32 11.61
N ASP A 29 -1.72 -10.48 11.20
CA ASP A 29 -1.78 -11.68 12.03
C ASP A 29 -0.39 -12.15 12.45
N MET A 30 0.59 -12.09 11.54
CA MET A 30 2.00 -12.39 11.86
C MET A 30 2.53 -11.49 12.99
N VAL A 31 2.27 -10.19 12.91
CA VAL A 31 2.71 -9.23 13.93
C VAL A 31 2.00 -9.44 15.26
N ILE A 32 0.67 -9.60 15.25
CA ILE A 32 -0.10 -9.85 16.47
C ILE A 32 0.41 -11.12 17.17
N ALA A 33 0.68 -12.18 16.40
CA ALA A 33 1.26 -13.41 16.93
C ALA A 33 2.65 -13.16 17.55
N MET A 34 3.53 -12.42 16.87
CA MET A 34 4.90 -12.15 17.33
C MET A 34 4.99 -11.19 18.51
N LEU A 35 4.11 -10.20 18.60
CA LEU A 35 3.99 -9.34 19.77
C LEU A 35 3.65 -10.15 21.03
N GLY A 36 3.08 -11.35 20.86
CA GLY A 36 2.80 -12.24 21.97
C GLY A 36 1.87 -11.59 22.99
N LEU A 37 0.88 -10.82 22.54
CA LEU A 37 -0.06 -10.09 23.39
C LEU A 37 -0.95 -11.02 24.25
N GLY A 38 -0.73 -12.33 24.28
CA GLY A 38 -1.26 -13.23 25.29
C GLY A 38 -0.33 -13.45 26.50
N SER A 39 0.92 -12.99 26.42
CA SER A 39 1.97 -13.24 27.42
C SER A 39 2.26 -11.98 28.25
N PRO A 40 2.10 -12.04 29.59
CA PRO A 40 2.46 -10.92 30.47
C PRO A 40 3.91 -10.45 30.33
N ILE A 41 4.82 -11.35 29.94
CA ILE A 41 6.24 -11.01 29.74
C ILE A 41 6.39 -10.13 28.50
N ALA A 42 5.76 -10.51 27.39
CA ALA A 42 5.83 -9.75 26.14
C ALA A 42 5.19 -8.37 26.31
N VAL A 43 4.02 -8.30 26.96
CA VAL A 43 3.34 -7.03 27.28
C VAL A 43 4.22 -6.11 28.10
N LYS A 44 4.86 -6.61 29.17
CA LYS A 44 5.75 -5.80 29.99
C LYS A 44 6.90 -5.19 29.19
N ARG A 45 7.38 -5.88 28.15
CA ARG A 45 8.43 -5.36 27.28
C ARG A 45 7.92 -4.19 26.45
N ILE A 46 6.76 -4.33 25.81
CA ILE A 46 6.20 -3.28 24.94
C ILE A 46 5.46 -2.17 25.70
N ALA A 47 5.12 -2.36 26.98
CA ALA A 47 4.32 -1.42 27.77
C ALA A 47 4.91 0.01 27.81
N LYS A 48 6.23 0.13 27.79
CA LYS A 48 6.93 1.43 27.76
C LYS A 48 6.81 2.18 26.43
N LEU A 49 6.43 1.47 25.38
CA LEU A 49 6.21 2.05 24.06
C LEU A 49 4.75 2.43 23.84
N LEU A 50 3.80 2.04 24.71
CA LEU A 50 2.39 2.32 24.45
C LEU A 50 2.13 3.84 24.45
N SER A 51 1.35 4.28 23.47
CA SER A 51 0.92 5.66 23.40
C SER A 51 0.01 6.00 24.59
N PRO A 52 -0.03 7.27 25.03
CA PRO A 52 -0.97 7.69 26.07
C PRO A 52 -2.43 7.40 25.71
N ALA A 53 -2.78 7.42 24.42
CA ALA A 53 -4.13 7.16 23.92
C ALA A 53 -4.56 5.70 24.10
N VAL A 54 -3.63 4.74 23.99
CA VAL A 54 -3.88 3.32 24.29
C VAL A 54 -4.02 3.07 25.79
N GLY A 55 -3.45 3.96 26.61
CA GLY A 55 -3.49 3.88 28.06
C GLY A 55 -2.52 2.87 28.66
N GLN A 56 -2.59 2.73 29.99
CA GLN A 56 -1.76 1.77 30.72
C GLN A 56 -2.32 0.35 30.58
N VAL A 57 -1.42 -0.65 30.65
CA VAL A 57 -1.81 -2.07 30.69
C VAL A 57 -2.74 -2.29 31.89
N PRO A 58 -4.00 -2.73 31.66
CA PRO A 58 -4.97 -2.86 32.74
C PRO A 58 -4.75 -4.15 33.55
N PRO A 59 -5.42 -4.28 34.72
CA PRO A 59 -5.43 -5.53 35.47
C PRO A 59 -6.00 -6.71 34.65
N ALA A 60 -5.66 -7.94 35.07
CA ALA A 60 -5.93 -9.18 34.32
C ALA A 60 -7.39 -9.35 33.84
N HIS A 61 -8.38 -8.89 34.61
CA HIS A 61 -9.80 -9.02 34.26
C HIS A 61 -10.26 -8.11 33.10
N GLN A 62 -9.49 -7.06 32.77
CA GLN A 62 -9.74 -6.13 31.65
C GLN A 62 -8.79 -6.38 30.47
N TYR A 63 -7.84 -7.30 30.64
CA TYR A 63 -6.74 -7.52 29.71
C TYR A 63 -7.18 -7.90 28.29
N GLN A 64 -8.23 -8.73 28.16
CA GLN A 64 -8.75 -9.15 26.86
C GLN A 64 -9.31 -7.98 26.04
N GLY A 65 -10.04 -7.06 26.68
CA GLY A 65 -10.57 -5.88 26.02
C GLY A 65 -9.46 -4.94 25.54
N TRP A 66 -8.47 -4.69 26.41
CA TRP A 66 -7.31 -3.88 26.06
C TRP A 66 -6.47 -4.49 24.93
N ARG A 67 -6.19 -5.79 25.01
CA ARG A 67 -5.48 -6.53 23.96
C ARG A 67 -6.17 -6.34 22.61
N ARG A 68 -7.49 -6.54 22.57
CA ARG A 68 -8.27 -6.37 21.35
C ARG A 68 -8.22 -4.93 20.84
N GLY A 69 -8.19 -3.95 21.73
CA GLY A 69 -7.97 -2.54 21.38
C GLY A 69 -6.65 -2.31 20.65
N VAL A 70 -5.54 -2.84 21.19
CA VAL A 70 -4.22 -2.76 20.54
C VAL A 70 -4.22 -3.48 19.18
N GLU A 71 -4.80 -4.67 19.11
CA GLU A 71 -4.94 -5.42 17.85
C GLU A 71 -5.74 -4.63 16.81
N THR A 72 -6.87 -4.02 17.22
CA THR A 72 -7.68 -3.16 16.35
C THR A 72 -6.90 -1.92 15.89
N SER A 73 -6.17 -1.24 16.78
CA SER A 73 -5.33 -0.10 16.40
C SER A 73 -4.32 -0.45 15.32
N LEU A 74 -3.67 -1.62 15.43
CA LEU A 74 -2.74 -2.09 14.40
C LEU A 74 -3.45 -2.35 13.06
N VAL A 75 -4.64 -2.99 13.09
CA VAL A 75 -5.43 -3.31 11.89
C VAL A 75 -5.90 -2.05 11.15
N VAL A 76 -6.37 -1.03 11.88
CA VAL A 76 -6.88 0.22 11.27
C VAL A 76 -5.76 1.20 10.90
N GLY A 77 -4.52 0.91 11.28
CA GLY A 77 -3.36 1.75 10.98
C GLY A 77 -3.16 2.93 11.94
N ASP A 78 -3.73 2.88 13.14
CA ASP A 78 -3.35 3.79 14.23
C ASP A 78 -1.94 3.43 14.72
N ASP A 79 -1.27 4.33 15.43
CA ASP A 79 0.08 4.13 15.96
C ASP A 79 0.05 3.92 17.49
N PRO A 80 -0.21 2.68 17.98
CA PRO A 80 -0.30 2.41 19.40
C PRO A 80 1.07 2.48 20.09
N PHE A 81 2.16 2.54 19.33
CA PHE A 81 3.53 2.57 19.85
C PHE A 81 4.19 3.92 19.59
N HIS A 82 4.93 4.41 20.58
CA HIS A 82 5.64 5.68 20.57
C HIS A 82 7.02 5.51 21.19
N TRP A 83 7.99 6.22 20.64
CA TRP A 83 9.33 6.34 21.19
C TRP A 83 9.64 7.82 21.43
N ARG A 84 9.81 8.20 22.71
CA ARG A 84 10.11 9.60 23.11
C ARG A 84 9.18 10.65 22.50
N GLY A 85 7.90 10.32 22.36
CA GLY A 85 6.89 11.21 21.80
C GLY A 85 6.72 11.11 20.27
N HIS A 86 7.59 10.37 19.58
CA HIS A 86 7.43 10.09 18.15
C HIS A 86 6.60 8.80 17.95
N PRO A 87 5.55 8.82 17.11
CA PRO A 87 4.83 7.61 16.78
C PRO A 87 5.73 6.64 16.00
N ILE A 88 5.62 5.35 16.33
CA ILE A 88 6.18 4.27 15.51
C ILE A 88 5.07 3.83 14.56
N ALA A 89 5.26 4.12 13.27
CA ALA A 89 4.24 3.90 12.27
C ALA A 89 3.86 2.41 12.17
N SER A 90 2.60 2.07 12.44
CA SER A 90 2.14 0.69 12.48
C SER A 90 2.30 -0.02 11.15
N LYS A 91 1.88 0.62 10.04
CA LYS A 91 1.97 0.02 8.71
C LYS A 91 3.42 -0.41 8.37
N PRO A 92 4.44 0.47 8.41
CA PRO A 92 5.83 0.06 8.25
C PRO A 92 6.28 -1.04 9.22
N LEU A 93 5.91 -0.96 10.50
CA LEU A 93 6.23 -2.00 11.49
C LEU A 93 5.66 -3.37 11.10
N LEU A 94 4.40 -3.41 10.64
CA LEU A 94 3.73 -4.63 10.20
C LEU A 94 4.47 -5.26 9.01
N PHE A 95 4.74 -4.46 7.99
CA PHE A 95 5.35 -4.97 6.76
C PHE A 95 6.81 -5.34 6.94
N ASN A 96 7.61 -4.57 7.68
CA ASN A 96 8.99 -4.94 7.98
C ASN A 96 9.08 -6.23 8.78
N THR A 97 8.10 -6.50 9.65
CA THR A 97 8.02 -7.79 10.36
C THR A 97 7.71 -8.93 9.39
N ALA A 98 6.78 -8.73 8.46
CA ALA A 98 6.49 -9.70 7.40
C ALA A 98 7.71 -9.92 6.48
N LEU A 99 8.47 -8.88 6.15
CA LEU A 99 9.69 -8.98 5.34
C LEU A 99 10.79 -9.78 6.05
N ALA A 100 10.96 -9.55 7.35
CA ALA A 100 11.98 -10.21 8.16
C ALA A 100 11.67 -11.69 8.45
N LEU A 101 10.39 -12.03 8.63
CA LEU A 101 9.96 -13.40 8.98
C LEU A 101 9.61 -14.24 7.73
N GLY A 102 9.14 -13.59 6.67
CA GLY A 102 8.54 -14.22 5.51
C GLY A 102 9.54 -14.74 4.48
N ASN A 103 9.12 -15.74 3.73
CA ASN A 103 9.72 -16.11 2.45
C ASN A 103 9.26 -15.14 1.34
N ASP A 104 9.71 -15.35 0.11
CA ASP A 104 9.44 -14.44 -1.01
C ASP A 104 7.94 -14.18 -1.26
N PRO A 105 7.03 -15.19 -1.23
CA PRO A 105 5.60 -14.91 -1.32
C PRO A 105 5.06 -13.98 -0.24
N ILE A 106 5.50 -14.12 1.02
CA ILE A 106 5.07 -13.23 2.11
C ILE A 106 5.64 -11.83 1.91
N ARG A 107 6.90 -11.71 1.49
CA ARG A 107 7.53 -10.43 1.16
C ARG A 107 6.78 -9.72 0.04
N LEU A 108 6.40 -10.47 -0.99
CA LEU A 108 5.60 -9.96 -2.09
C LEU A 108 4.19 -9.53 -1.63
N ALA A 109 3.53 -10.31 -0.76
CA ALA A 109 2.24 -9.92 -0.19
C ALA A 109 2.31 -8.55 0.50
N ALA A 110 3.33 -8.35 1.34
CA ALA A 110 3.56 -7.09 2.04
C ALA A 110 3.83 -5.93 1.08
N ARG A 111 4.68 -6.15 0.07
CA ARG A 111 4.98 -5.14 -0.96
C ARG A 111 3.78 -4.80 -1.82
N LEU A 112 3.04 -5.79 -2.32
CA LEU A 112 1.83 -5.54 -3.12
C LEU A 112 0.75 -4.85 -2.32
N TYR A 113 0.51 -5.24 -1.06
CA TYR A 113 -0.52 -4.63 -0.23
C TYR A 113 -0.28 -3.13 -0.02
N TYR A 114 0.96 -2.73 0.26
CA TYR A 114 1.30 -1.33 0.54
C TYR A 114 1.61 -0.53 -0.73
N GLN A 115 2.44 -1.06 -1.62
CA GLN A 115 2.98 -0.29 -2.74
C GLN A 115 2.00 -0.22 -3.93
N CYS A 116 0.92 -1.01 -3.96
CA CYS A 116 -0.08 -0.89 -5.03
C CYS A 116 -0.86 0.44 -4.99
N GLU A 117 -0.97 1.07 -3.82
CA GLU A 117 -1.60 2.38 -3.66
C GLU A 117 -0.73 3.51 -4.25
N ILE A 118 0.57 3.24 -4.46
CA ILE A 118 1.57 4.19 -4.94
C ILE A 118 2.36 3.67 -6.14
N HIS A 119 1.78 2.72 -6.87
CA HIS A 119 2.26 2.22 -8.16
C HIS A 119 3.64 1.56 -8.15
N ALA A 120 3.82 0.53 -7.31
CA ALA A 120 4.93 -0.40 -7.47
C ALA A 120 4.98 -0.94 -8.92
N TRP A 121 6.17 -1.14 -9.47
CA TRP A 121 6.35 -1.66 -10.82
C TRP A 121 7.42 -2.74 -10.87
N VAL A 122 7.40 -3.55 -11.91
CA VAL A 122 8.49 -4.47 -12.28
C VAL A 122 8.92 -4.15 -13.70
N ASP A 123 10.23 -3.97 -13.93
CA ASP A 123 10.75 -3.79 -15.28
C ASP A 123 10.73 -5.11 -16.06
N GLY A 124 10.65 -5.00 -17.39
CA GLY A 124 10.44 -6.13 -18.30
C GLY A 124 11.28 -7.38 -18.00
N PRO A 125 12.62 -7.27 -17.90
CA PRO A 125 13.50 -8.41 -17.63
C PRO A 125 13.20 -9.17 -16.33
N ASN A 126 12.56 -8.50 -15.36
CA ASN A 126 12.25 -9.04 -14.04
C ASN A 126 10.82 -9.61 -13.94
N ARG A 127 9.98 -9.50 -14.98
CA ARG A 127 8.59 -9.97 -14.93
C ARG A 127 8.46 -11.47 -14.67
N ALA A 128 9.30 -12.28 -15.31
CA ALA A 128 9.30 -13.73 -15.12
C ALA A 128 9.67 -14.11 -13.67
N TRP A 129 10.66 -13.44 -13.08
CA TRP A 129 11.03 -13.61 -11.68
C TRP A 129 9.85 -13.30 -10.74
N LEU A 130 9.15 -12.19 -10.97
CA LEU A 130 7.97 -11.85 -10.18
C LEU A 130 6.87 -12.92 -10.32
N ALA A 131 6.63 -13.41 -11.55
CA ALA A 131 5.68 -14.47 -11.82
C ALA A 131 6.04 -15.80 -11.12
N ASP A 132 7.33 -16.09 -10.96
CA ASP A 132 7.81 -17.27 -10.23
C ASP A 132 7.52 -17.16 -8.73
N ILE A 133 7.70 -15.98 -8.12
CA ILE A 133 7.31 -15.74 -6.71
C ILE A 133 5.80 -15.90 -6.53
N MET A 134 5.01 -15.38 -7.48
CA MET A 134 3.55 -15.55 -7.47
C MET A 134 3.13 -17.02 -7.54
N GLN A 135 3.73 -17.78 -8.45
CA GLN A 135 3.46 -19.19 -8.58
C GLN A 135 3.87 -19.98 -7.33
N ASP A 136 5.03 -19.68 -6.74
CA ASP A 136 5.46 -20.30 -5.47
C ASP A 136 4.49 -19.99 -4.32
N GLY A 137 3.96 -18.76 -4.27
CA GLY A 137 2.95 -18.36 -3.30
C GLY A 137 1.65 -19.18 -3.38
N LEU A 138 1.19 -19.49 -4.61
CA LEU A 138 0.03 -20.37 -4.83
C LEU A 138 0.35 -21.82 -4.44
N ASN A 139 1.52 -22.32 -4.88
CA ASN A 139 1.96 -23.69 -4.58
C ASN A 139 2.09 -23.96 -3.07
N ARG A 140 2.45 -22.93 -2.29
CA ARG A 140 2.57 -22.98 -0.82
C ARG A 140 1.28 -22.58 -0.09
N SER A 141 0.23 -22.23 -0.81
CA SER A 141 -1.03 -21.72 -0.26
C SER A 141 -0.86 -20.47 0.62
N VAL A 142 0.17 -19.65 0.35
CA VAL A 142 0.28 -18.30 0.91
C VAL A 142 -0.70 -17.38 0.20
N PHE A 143 -0.78 -17.51 -1.13
CA PHE A 143 -1.80 -16.89 -1.98
C PHE A 143 -2.96 -17.84 -2.18
N ARG A 144 -4.15 -17.29 -2.41
CA ARG A 144 -5.37 -18.07 -2.56
C ARG A 144 -5.75 -18.11 -4.02
N ASP A 145 -5.85 -19.31 -4.60
CA ASP A 145 -6.38 -19.50 -5.96
C ASP A 145 -7.79 -18.92 -6.08
N GLY A 146 -8.57 -19.08 -5.01
CA GLY A 146 -9.95 -18.64 -4.91
C GLY A 146 -10.54 -19.01 -3.56
N PHE A 147 -11.80 -18.65 -3.37
CA PHE A 147 -12.57 -19.12 -2.23
C PHE A 147 -14.03 -19.33 -2.60
N TRP A 148 -14.67 -20.18 -1.82
CA TRP A 148 -16.11 -20.37 -1.91
C TRP A 148 -16.84 -19.31 -1.09
N PHE A 149 -17.90 -18.74 -1.64
CA PHE A 149 -18.76 -17.76 -0.97
C PHE A 149 -20.24 -18.00 -1.31
N ASN A 150 -21.14 -17.41 -0.54
CA ASN A 150 -22.57 -17.38 -0.81
C ASN A 150 -23.00 -15.91 -0.89
N ASP A 151 -23.92 -15.56 -1.80
CA ASP A 151 -24.47 -14.18 -1.91
C ASP A 151 -25.37 -13.80 -0.72
N GLY A 152 -25.74 -14.78 0.11
CA GLY A 152 -26.54 -14.61 1.32
C GLY A 152 -26.54 -15.88 2.17
N PRO A 153 -27.16 -15.87 3.37
CA PRO A 153 -27.17 -17.00 4.30
C PRO A 153 -27.66 -18.31 3.64
N ASP A 154 -28.70 -18.19 2.81
CA ASP A 154 -29.34 -19.32 2.11
C ASP A 154 -28.98 -19.38 0.61
N GLY A 155 -28.02 -18.55 0.16
CA GLY A 155 -27.60 -18.50 -1.24
C GLY A 155 -26.79 -19.74 -1.65
N PRO A 156 -26.81 -20.14 -2.93
CA PRO A 156 -25.97 -21.24 -3.41
C PRO A 156 -24.48 -20.88 -3.27
N ARG A 157 -23.67 -21.89 -2.94
CA ARG A 157 -22.22 -21.77 -2.82
C ARG A 157 -21.58 -21.59 -4.20
N ARG A 158 -20.76 -20.56 -4.36
CA ARG A 158 -20.08 -20.16 -5.61
C ARG A 158 -18.58 -20.05 -5.41
N TRP A 159 -17.80 -20.40 -6.42
CA TRP A 159 -16.36 -20.22 -6.42
C TRP A 159 -15.99 -18.83 -6.95
N SER A 160 -15.12 -18.11 -6.25
CA SER A 160 -14.51 -16.86 -6.70
C SER A 160 -13.02 -17.10 -6.95
N ASP A 161 -12.64 -17.18 -8.22
CA ASP A 161 -11.24 -17.17 -8.64
C ASP A 161 -10.62 -15.80 -8.35
N GLN A 162 -9.40 -15.76 -7.81
CA GLN A 162 -8.75 -14.49 -7.45
C GLN A 162 -8.08 -13.76 -8.61
N GLY A 163 -7.93 -14.35 -9.80
CA GLY A 163 -7.33 -13.72 -10.99
C GLY A 163 -5.83 -13.99 -11.18
N TRP A 164 -5.24 -14.88 -10.38
CA TRP A 164 -3.80 -15.14 -10.39
C TRP A 164 -3.29 -15.69 -11.70
N THR A 165 -4.04 -16.60 -12.35
CA THR A 165 -3.66 -17.19 -13.64
C THR A 165 -3.41 -16.11 -14.67
N GLN A 166 -4.33 -15.13 -14.79
CA GLN A 166 -4.22 -14.05 -15.78
C GLN A 166 -3.07 -13.09 -15.45
N VAL A 167 -2.81 -12.82 -14.16
CA VAL A 167 -1.66 -11.99 -13.75
C VAL A 167 -0.33 -12.67 -14.08
N ILE A 168 -0.21 -13.97 -13.79
CA ILE A 168 1.00 -14.76 -14.11
C ILE A 168 1.18 -14.86 -15.62
N GLU A 169 0.12 -15.15 -16.38
CA GLU A 169 0.15 -15.17 -17.84
C GLU A 169 0.56 -13.82 -18.42
N LEU A 170 -0.02 -12.72 -17.93
CA LEU A 170 0.38 -11.36 -18.29
C LEU A 170 1.89 -11.22 -18.08
N LEU A 171 2.38 -11.42 -16.85
CA LEU A 171 3.80 -11.24 -16.52
C LEU A 171 4.74 -12.08 -17.41
N ARG A 172 4.37 -13.33 -17.74
CA ARG A 172 5.20 -14.21 -18.57
C ARG A 172 5.12 -13.94 -20.07
N ALA A 173 4.09 -13.23 -20.55
CA ALA A 173 3.87 -13.05 -21.98
C ALA A 173 4.96 -12.20 -22.66
N ARG A 174 5.59 -11.29 -21.92
CA ARG A 174 6.56 -10.29 -22.43
C ARG A 174 7.60 -9.96 -21.35
N ASP A 175 8.80 -9.57 -21.77
CA ASP A 175 9.92 -9.15 -20.92
C ASP A 175 10.56 -7.83 -21.39
N ASP A 176 9.96 -7.16 -22.36
CA ASP A 176 10.47 -5.94 -23.01
C ASP A 176 9.72 -4.66 -22.58
N GLU A 177 8.80 -4.77 -21.62
CA GLU A 177 7.99 -3.67 -21.13
C GLU A 177 7.70 -3.80 -19.62
N PRO A 178 7.54 -2.69 -18.90
CA PRO A 178 7.24 -2.73 -17.47
C PRO A 178 5.79 -3.14 -17.20
N VAL A 179 5.56 -3.66 -15.99
CA VAL A 179 4.22 -3.86 -15.42
C VAL A 179 4.08 -3.01 -14.16
N VAL A 180 3.01 -2.23 -14.07
CA VAL A 180 2.73 -1.31 -12.96
C VAL A 180 1.47 -1.73 -12.21
N THR A 181 1.50 -1.67 -10.89
CA THR A 181 0.35 -1.99 -10.05
C THR A 181 -0.52 -0.77 -9.77
N SER A 182 -1.83 -0.95 -9.62
CA SER A 182 -2.72 0.06 -9.04
C SER A 182 -3.86 -0.58 -8.28
N TYR A 183 -4.35 0.08 -7.23
CA TYR A 183 -5.52 -0.38 -6.51
C TYR A 183 -6.76 0.39 -6.95
N SER A 184 -7.86 -0.30 -7.28
CA SER A 184 -9.03 0.28 -7.95
C SER A 184 -9.80 1.35 -7.15
N VAL A 185 -9.51 1.48 -5.86
CA VAL A 185 -10.13 2.49 -4.97
C VAL A 185 -9.28 3.75 -4.86
N GLU A 186 -8.04 3.69 -5.35
CA GLU A 186 -7.10 4.80 -5.44
C GLU A 186 -7.01 5.31 -6.89
N ASP A 187 -6.16 6.30 -7.12
CA ASP A 187 -5.88 6.81 -8.47
C ASP A 187 -5.34 5.67 -9.36
N GLN A 188 -5.91 5.48 -10.56
CA GLN A 188 -5.44 4.44 -11.48
C GLN A 188 -4.16 4.86 -12.20
N PHE A 189 -3.31 3.89 -12.57
CA PHE A 189 -2.16 4.17 -13.42
C PHE A 189 -2.56 4.08 -14.91
N PRO A 190 -2.07 4.98 -15.78
CA PRO A 190 -1.24 6.15 -15.49
C PRO A 190 -2.08 7.33 -14.94
N ASN A 191 -1.58 8.01 -13.91
CA ASN A 191 -2.14 9.27 -13.40
C ASN A 191 -1.08 10.37 -13.31
N ARG A 192 -1.59 11.60 -13.17
CA ARG A 192 -0.80 12.82 -13.07
C ARG A 192 0.20 12.78 -11.90
N LYS A 193 -0.23 12.32 -10.73
CA LYS A 193 0.59 12.30 -9.50
C LYS A 193 1.81 11.39 -9.67
N ALA A 194 1.61 10.17 -10.19
CA ALA A 194 2.69 9.24 -10.51
C ALA A 194 3.65 9.82 -11.55
N ALA A 195 3.11 10.50 -12.56
CA ALA A 195 3.88 11.17 -13.59
C ALA A 195 4.63 12.43 -13.12
N ARG A 196 4.27 12.97 -11.94
CA ARG A 196 4.74 14.28 -11.44
C ARG A 196 4.59 15.37 -12.51
N TRP A 197 3.52 15.27 -13.27
CA TRP A 197 3.27 16.14 -14.41
C TRP A 197 2.46 17.35 -13.93
N GLU A 198 2.95 18.55 -14.23
CA GLU A 198 2.22 19.79 -13.99
C GLU A 198 2.16 20.59 -15.30
N PRO A 199 0.97 20.96 -15.79
CA PRO A 199 0.87 21.81 -16.96
C PRO A 199 1.27 23.25 -16.62
N VAL A 200 1.69 23.99 -17.64
CA VAL A 200 1.83 25.45 -17.51
C VAL A 200 0.45 26.07 -17.61
N ILE A 201 -0.13 26.42 -16.47
CA ILE A 201 -1.38 27.18 -16.39
C ILE A 201 -1.05 28.67 -16.35
N LYS A 202 -1.76 29.48 -17.13
CA LYS A 202 -1.59 30.94 -17.05
C LYS A 202 -2.07 31.43 -15.67
N PRO A 203 -1.38 32.38 -15.02
CA PRO A 203 -1.80 32.90 -13.71
C PRO A 203 -3.21 33.49 -13.69
N ASP A 204 -3.68 33.99 -14.83
CA ASP A 204 -5.01 34.57 -15.06
C ASP A 204 -6.02 33.58 -15.63
N TRP A 205 -5.68 32.28 -15.70
CA TRP A 205 -6.63 31.25 -16.15
C TRP A 205 -7.86 31.21 -15.24
N ARG A 206 -9.01 31.07 -15.91
CA ARG A 206 -10.33 30.85 -15.35
C ARG A 206 -11.18 30.14 -16.42
N PRO A 207 -12.23 29.40 -16.03
CA PRO A 207 -13.09 28.69 -16.98
C PRO A 207 -13.81 29.66 -17.94
N ASP A 208 -14.25 29.18 -19.09
CA ASP A 208 -14.83 30.02 -20.16
C ASP A 208 -16.05 30.84 -19.71
N TRP A 209 -16.87 30.30 -18.81
CA TRP A 209 -18.02 31.02 -18.26
C TRP A 209 -17.63 32.19 -17.34
N ALA A 210 -16.41 32.18 -16.78
CA ALA A 210 -15.90 33.24 -15.92
C ALA A 210 -15.44 34.48 -16.72
N TYR A 211 -15.60 34.47 -18.05
CA TYR A 211 -15.47 35.64 -18.91
C TYR A 211 -16.87 36.23 -19.21
N GLY A 212 -16.97 37.57 -19.27
CA GLY A 212 -18.23 38.25 -19.55
C GLY A 212 -19.20 38.21 -18.36
N ASP A 213 -20.40 37.67 -18.57
CA ASP A 213 -21.51 37.72 -17.61
C ASP A 213 -21.24 36.93 -16.31
N GLY A 214 -20.39 35.90 -16.35
CA GLY A 214 -19.97 35.13 -15.17
C GLY A 214 -18.73 35.68 -14.46
N ALA A 215 -18.19 36.84 -14.88
CA ALA A 215 -16.99 37.41 -14.27
C ALA A 215 -17.17 37.79 -12.79
N ASN A 216 -18.38 38.25 -12.41
CA ASN A 216 -18.71 38.56 -11.02
C ASN A 216 -18.80 37.28 -10.19
N GLU A 217 -19.42 36.22 -10.72
CA GLU A 217 -19.53 34.93 -10.03
C GLU A 217 -18.14 34.36 -9.70
N TRP A 218 -17.20 34.39 -10.65
CA TRP A 218 -15.82 33.97 -10.40
C TRP A 218 -15.09 34.85 -9.38
N ALA A 219 -15.30 36.18 -9.45
CA ALA A 219 -14.68 37.11 -8.50
C ALA A 219 -15.23 36.95 -7.07
N ASP A 220 -16.51 36.59 -6.95
CA ASP A 220 -17.19 36.34 -5.68
C ASP A 220 -16.87 34.97 -5.08
N MET A 221 -16.31 34.04 -5.87
CA MET A 221 -15.84 32.75 -5.37
C MET A 221 -14.68 32.90 -4.38
N THR A 222 -14.65 32.00 -3.40
CA THR A 222 -13.49 31.88 -2.51
C THR A 222 -12.25 31.39 -3.27
N ALA A 223 -11.07 31.68 -2.74
CA ALA A 223 -9.81 31.20 -3.31
C ALA A 223 -9.78 29.66 -3.43
N ALA A 224 -10.31 28.93 -2.44
CA ALA A 224 -10.42 27.48 -2.48
C ALA A 224 -11.31 27.00 -3.64
N GLY A 225 -12.46 27.65 -3.84
CA GLY A 225 -13.33 27.30 -4.97
C GLY A 225 -12.68 27.59 -6.33
N GLN A 226 -11.90 28.66 -6.45
CA GLN A 226 -11.13 28.93 -7.67
C GLN A 226 -10.00 27.89 -7.89
N GLU A 227 -9.40 27.40 -6.81
CA GLU A 227 -8.39 26.34 -6.83
C GLU A 227 -8.98 25.01 -7.28
N ASP A 228 -10.17 24.63 -6.79
CA ASP A 228 -10.88 23.42 -7.22
C ASP A 228 -11.12 23.40 -8.75
N TYR A 229 -11.53 24.53 -9.35
CA TYR A 229 -11.69 24.64 -10.80
C TYR A 229 -10.37 24.52 -11.56
N ARG A 230 -9.27 25.06 -10.99
CA ARG A 230 -7.94 24.91 -11.60
C ARG A 230 -7.50 23.46 -11.57
N ASP A 231 -7.67 22.78 -10.44
CA ASP A 231 -7.34 21.36 -10.31
C ASP A 231 -8.16 20.50 -11.27
N GLN A 232 -9.45 20.76 -11.40
CA GLN A 232 -10.29 20.08 -12.39
C GLN A 232 -9.77 20.29 -13.82
N HIS A 233 -9.40 21.53 -14.17
CA HIS A 233 -8.85 21.83 -15.49
C HIS A 233 -7.51 21.13 -15.73
N VAL A 234 -6.67 20.99 -14.72
CA VAL A 234 -5.42 20.21 -14.83
C VAL A 234 -5.70 18.74 -15.14
N GLU A 235 -6.72 18.13 -14.50
CA GLU A 235 -7.12 16.76 -14.79
C GLU A 235 -7.72 16.59 -16.20
N GLU A 236 -8.42 17.61 -16.71
CA GLU A 236 -8.87 17.67 -18.10
C GLU A 236 -7.68 17.70 -19.07
N LEU A 237 -6.72 18.61 -18.85
CA LEU A 237 -5.50 18.70 -19.66
C LEU A 237 -4.68 17.40 -19.61
N TRP A 238 -4.62 16.73 -18.45
CA TRP A 238 -4.00 15.40 -18.36
C TRP A 238 -4.73 14.38 -19.23
N SER A 239 -6.07 14.39 -19.20
CA SER A 239 -6.91 13.45 -19.97
C SER A 239 -6.81 13.64 -21.49
N GLU A 240 -6.46 14.84 -21.95
CA GLU A 240 -6.19 15.14 -23.36
C GLU A 240 -4.85 14.55 -23.87
N ILE A 241 -3.91 14.22 -22.98
CA ILE A 241 -2.64 13.61 -23.36
C ILE A 241 -2.90 12.19 -23.88
N PRO A 242 -2.36 11.82 -25.06
CA PRO A 242 -2.47 10.45 -25.58
C PRO A 242 -2.03 9.41 -24.55
N THR A 243 -2.77 8.30 -24.44
CA THR A 243 -2.53 7.26 -23.42
C THR A 243 -1.09 6.74 -23.42
N ALA A 244 -0.49 6.51 -24.59
CA ALA A 244 0.92 6.10 -24.68
C ALA A 244 1.87 7.14 -24.07
N ARG A 245 1.59 8.44 -24.27
CA ARG A 245 2.39 9.52 -23.68
C ARG A 245 2.16 9.64 -22.17
N ARG A 246 0.93 9.44 -21.68
CA ARG A 246 0.65 9.36 -20.24
C ARG A 246 1.40 8.21 -19.58
N TRP A 247 1.47 7.05 -20.24
CA TRP A 247 2.26 5.92 -19.79
C TRP A 247 3.75 6.26 -19.67
N GLU A 248 4.33 6.84 -20.72
CA GLU A 248 5.73 7.29 -20.71
C GLU A 248 6.02 8.27 -19.56
N LEU A 249 5.16 9.27 -19.38
CA LEU A 249 5.29 10.25 -18.30
C LEU A 249 5.15 9.59 -16.92
N GLY A 250 4.17 8.71 -16.75
CA GLY A 250 3.97 7.92 -15.53
C GLY A 250 5.20 7.10 -15.18
N MET A 251 5.72 6.31 -16.12
CA MET A 251 6.92 5.50 -15.92
C MET A 251 8.16 6.36 -15.66
N ALA A 252 8.31 7.51 -16.32
CA ALA A 252 9.40 8.44 -16.07
C ALA A 252 9.34 9.01 -14.63
N GLY A 253 8.14 9.39 -14.17
CA GLY A 253 7.91 9.88 -12.81
C GLY A 253 8.17 8.81 -11.75
N LEU A 254 7.76 7.57 -12.00
CA LEU A 254 8.04 6.42 -11.14
C LEU A 254 9.54 6.13 -11.04
N ARG A 255 10.24 5.96 -12.16
CA ARG A 255 11.69 5.70 -12.20
C ARG A 255 12.53 6.87 -11.64
N GLY A 256 12.02 8.10 -11.75
CA GLY A 256 12.65 9.27 -11.15
C GLY A 256 12.50 9.36 -9.63
N ASN A 257 11.70 8.49 -9.02
CA ASN A 257 11.47 8.48 -7.58
C ASN A 257 12.29 7.37 -6.90
N PRO A 258 13.29 7.70 -6.05
CA PRO A 258 14.13 6.71 -5.36
C PRO A 258 13.40 5.94 -4.24
N GLY A 259 12.06 6.05 -4.12
CA GLY A 259 11.24 5.42 -3.09
C GLY A 259 11.18 3.88 -3.12
N ARG A 260 12.12 3.21 -3.80
CA ARG A 260 12.26 1.74 -3.87
C ARG A 260 10.95 1.04 -4.26
N LEU A 261 10.24 1.64 -5.20
CA LEU A 261 8.95 1.14 -5.69
C LEU A 261 9.11 0.03 -6.74
N GLU A 262 10.30 -0.10 -7.33
CA GLU A 262 10.62 -1.20 -8.22
C GLU A 262 10.68 -2.53 -7.46
N LEU A 263 9.95 -3.51 -7.95
CA LEU A 263 10.04 -4.92 -7.58
C LEU A 263 11.18 -5.53 -8.42
N THR A 264 12.36 -5.70 -7.82
CA THR A 264 13.55 -6.24 -8.48
C THR A 264 14.24 -7.28 -7.59
N PRO A 265 14.88 -8.32 -8.16
CA PRO A 265 15.67 -9.27 -7.38
C PRO A 265 16.86 -8.62 -6.65
N ASP A 266 17.45 -7.56 -7.20
CA ASP A 266 18.70 -6.96 -6.69
C ASP A 266 18.54 -6.36 -5.29
N ASP A 267 17.36 -5.83 -4.98
CA ASP A 267 17.08 -5.11 -3.75
C ASP A 267 16.10 -5.84 -2.82
N TRP A 268 15.68 -7.04 -3.24
CA TRP A 268 14.59 -7.81 -2.61
C TRP A 268 14.83 -8.11 -1.13
N ASP A 269 16.02 -8.63 -0.81
CA ASP A 269 16.39 -8.99 0.56
C ASP A 269 16.66 -7.77 1.45
N GLY A 270 17.08 -6.65 0.86
CA GLY A 270 17.46 -5.44 1.58
C GLY A 270 16.34 -4.39 1.67
N PHE A 271 15.15 -4.69 1.15
CA PHE A 271 14.03 -3.77 1.15
C PHE A 271 13.45 -3.58 2.56
N VAL A 272 13.13 -2.33 2.91
CA VAL A 272 12.47 -1.96 4.17
C VAL A 272 11.52 -0.79 3.96
N PHE A 273 10.45 -0.74 4.73
CA PHE A 273 9.49 0.36 4.77
C PHE A 273 9.84 1.37 5.87
N GLY A 274 9.67 2.66 5.57
CA GLY A 274 9.78 3.74 6.55
C GLY A 274 11.08 3.70 7.35
N HIS A 275 10.96 3.70 8.68
CA HIS A 275 12.09 3.66 9.62
C HIS A 275 12.81 2.30 9.69
N GLY A 276 12.35 1.26 8.97
CA GLY A 276 13.00 -0.06 8.94
C GLY A 276 12.91 -0.88 10.23
N LEU A 277 12.03 -0.49 11.17
CA LEU A 277 11.81 -1.26 12.41
C LEU A 277 10.78 -2.36 12.17
N SER A 278 10.99 -3.48 12.83
CA SER A 278 10.09 -4.63 12.93
C SER A 278 9.72 -4.89 14.39
N VAL A 279 8.79 -5.82 14.63
CA VAL A 279 8.44 -6.29 15.99
C VAL A 279 9.66 -6.86 16.70
N PHE A 280 10.61 -7.48 15.98
CA PHE A 280 11.82 -8.02 16.57
C PHE A 280 12.65 -6.93 17.25
N ASP A 281 12.71 -5.73 16.65
CA ASP A 281 13.41 -4.59 17.22
C ASP A 281 12.73 -4.10 18.50
N LEU A 282 11.39 -4.11 18.52
CA LEU A 282 10.61 -3.73 19.72
C LEU A 282 10.76 -4.72 20.88
N LEU A 283 11.08 -5.99 20.57
CA LEU A 283 11.24 -7.06 21.56
C LEU A 283 12.71 -7.35 21.92
N ALA A 284 13.66 -6.71 21.23
CA ALA A 284 15.08 -6.93 21.41
C ALA A 284 15.59 -6.43 22.78
N HIS A 285 16.69 -7.02 23.24
CA HIS A 285 17.33 -6.61 24.50
C HIS A 285 17.98 -5.22 24.40
N ASP A 286 18.45 -4.86 23.21
CA ASP A 286 19.06 -3.58 22.83
C ASP A 286 18.05 -2.63 22.16
N ARG A 287 16.74 -2.88 22.31
CA ARG A 287 15.65 -2.13 21.67
C ARG A 287 15.86 -0.62 21.66
N ASP A 288 16.17 -0.03 22.82
CA ASP A 288 16.25 1.43 22.94
C ASP A 288 17.33 1.98 21.99
N ALA A 289 18.47 1.29 21.81
CA ALA A 289 19.50 1.69 20.85
C ALA A 289 19.02 1.58 19.39
N ARG A 290 18.28 0.51 19.05
CA ARG A 290 17.71 0.32 17.70
C ARG A 290 16.68 1.40 17.36
N LEU A 291 15.85 1.78 18.33
CA LEU A 291 14.89 2.86 18.18
C LEU A 291 15.59 4.20 18.01
N GLU A 292 16.61 4.52 18.81
CA GLU A 292 17.40 5.74 18.63
C GLU A 292 18.04 5.81 17.24
N GLU A 293 18.63 4.71 16.76
CA GLU A 293 19.23 4.67 15.43
C GLU A 293 18.18 4.88 14.32
N ALA A 294 17.03 4.21 14.41
CA ALA A 294 15.98 4.31 13.40
C ALA A 294 15.37 5.71 13.29
N PHE A 295 15.25 6.43 14.41
CA PHE A 295 14.73 7.80 14.45
C PHE A 295 15.80 8.88 14.22
N ALA A 296 17.08 8.52 14.10
CA ALA A 296 18.16 9.44 13.78
C ALA A 296 18.46 9.55 12.27
N ARG A 297 17.89 8.65 11.45
CA ARG A 297 18.02 8.63 9.99
C ARG A 297 16.95 9.50 9.34
#